data_AF-A0A956KZB0-F1
#
_entry.id   AF-A0A956KZB0-F1
#
_cell.length_a   1.000
_cell.length_b   1.000
_cell.length_c   1.000
_cell.angle_alpha   90.00
_cell.angle_beta   90.00
_cell.angle_gamma   90.00
#
_symmetry.space_group_name_H-M   'P 1'
#
loop_
_entity.id
_entity.type
_entity.pdbx_description
1 polymer ?
#
loop_
_entity_poly.entity_id
_entity_poly.type
_entity_poly.pdbx_seq_one_letter_code
_entity_poly.pdbx_strand_id
1 'polypeptide(L)'
;MVTSTVSWLSHQLVVAYAADMPILLEDLDLRKAERLLCQQALSRGGSIIKAAELLGITRHALKRRMIKHRIDWPQAAAPSAREHLVTTPEPVAPIDR
;
A
#
# COMPACT_ATOMS: atom_id res chain seq x y z
N MET A 1 39.40 42.13 16.49
CA MET A 1 37.99 41.89 16.14
C MET A 1 37.92 40.48 15.56
N VAL A 2 37.60 39.50 16.40
CA VAL A 2 37.72 38.06 16.09
C VAL A 2 36.39 37.58 15.50
N THR A 3 36.41 37.06 14.27
CA THR A 3 35.24 36.46 13.63
C THR A 3 35.05 35.04 14.17
N SER A 4 34.06 34.87 15.05
CA SER A 4 33.66 33.58 15.59
C SER A 4 33.20 32.64 14.48
N THR A 5 33.96 31.56 14.34
CA THR A 5 33.64 30.36 13.58
C THR A 5 32.65 29.53 14.39
N VAL A 6 31.47 29.21 13.84
CA VAL A 6 30.62 28.15 14.39
C VAL A 6 30.26 27.20 13.25
N SER A 7 31.14 26.22 13.08
CA SER A 7 30.89 24.93 12.44
C SER A 7 30.27 24.04 13.51
N TRP A 8 29.03 23.57 13.37
CA TRP A 8 28.53 22.34 14.02
C TRP A 8 27.21 21.85 13.40
N LEU A 9 27.19 20.54 13.14
CA LEU A 9 26.06 19.64 12.93
C LEU A 9 25.35 19.64 11.57
N SER A 10 25.99 18.92 10.66
CA SER A 10 25.37 17.85 9.87
C SER A 10 24.29 17.10 10.67
N HIS A 11 23.01 17.39 10.41
CA HIS A 11 21.98 16.37 10.54
C HIS A 11 21.71 15.79 9.16
N GLN A 12 22.47 14.73 8.87
CA GLN A 12 22.31 13.84 7.75
C GLN A 12 20.93 13.17 7.81
N LEU A 13 19.93 13.73 7.16
CA LEU A 13 18.70 12.98 6.84
C LEU A 13 18.93 12.27 5.52
N VAL A 14 19.33 11.00 5.63
CA VAL A 14 19.31 10.03 4.53
C VAL A 14 17.85 9.75 4.21
N VAL A 15 17.26 10.58 3.34
CA VAL A 15 16.06 10.20 2.62
C VAL A 15 16.48 9.07 1.70
N ALA A 16 16.07 7.84 2.04
CA ALA A 16 16.22 6.68 1.17
C ALA A 16 15.60 7.03 -0.19
N TYR A 17 16.47 7.34 -1.14
CA TYR A 17 16.16 7.54 -2.54
C TYR A 17 15.68 6.18 -3.05
N ALA A 18 14.37 5.96 -2.98
CA ALA A 18 13.74 4.79 -3.58
C ALA A 18 14.10 4.83 -5.06
N ALA A 19 15.09 4.01 -5.42
CA ALA A 19 15.56 3.67 -6.75
C ALA A 19 14.97 4.55 -7.85
N ASP A 20 15.76 5.55 -8.26
CA ASP A 20 15.70 6.11 -9.60
C ASP A 20 16.02 4.97 -10.57
N MET A 21 15.02 4.13 -10.80
CA MET A 21 15.02 3.20 -11.90
C MET A 21 14.67 4.07 -13.11
N PRO A 22 15.64 4.40 -13.97
CA PRO A 22 15.32 5.19 -15.15
C PRO A 22 14.24 4.44 -15.92
N ILE A 23 13.08 5.06 -16.07
CA ILE A 23 12.03 4.56 -16.96
C ILE A 23 12.60 4.73 -18.38
N LEU A 24 13.27 3.70 -18.89
CA LEU A 24 13.83 3.70 -20.25
C LEU A 24 12.69 3.83 -21.27
N LEU A 25 12.80 4.84 -22.12
CA LEU A 25 11.75 5.42 -22.97
C LEU A 25 11.49 4.62 -24.27
N GLU A 26 11.83 3.34 -24.33
CA GLU A 26 11.66 2.53 -25.54
C GLU A 26 10.24 1.94 -25.67
N ASP A 27 9.43 2.02 -24.61
CA ASP A 27 8.11 1.38 -24.53
C ASP A 27 7.11 2.32 -23.80
N LEU A 28 6.94 3.54 -24.33
CA LEU A 28 6.01 4.60 -23.87
C LEU A 28 4.52 4.19 -24.02
N ASP A 29 4.16 3.00 -23.56
CA ASP A 29 2.78 2.55 -23.53
C ASP A 29 2.08 3.16 -22.31
N LEU A 30 1.45 4.31 -22.56
CA LEU A 30 0.56 4.99 -21.60
C LEU A 30 -0.47 4.03 -21.00
N ARG A 31 -0.88 3.00 -21.74
CA ARG A 31 -1.83 1.99 -21.26
C ARG A 31 -1.22 1.12 -20.16
N LYS A 32 0.02 0.63 -20.35
CA LYS A 32 0.76 -0.13 -19.34
C LYS A 32 1.02 0.72 -18.10
N ALA A 33 1.48 1.96 -18.29
CA ALA A 33 1.74 2.89 -17.20
C ALA A 33 0.46 3.19 -16.38
N GLU A 34 -0.64 3.50 -17.05
CA GLU A 34 -1.94 3.76 -16.42
C GLU A 34 -2.45 2.54 -15.63
N ARG A 35 -2.27 1.32 -16.18
CA ARG A 35 -2.62 0.07 -15.49
C ARG A 35 -1.79 -0.13 -14.22
N LEU A 36 -0.47 0.04 -14.29
CA LEU A 36 0.44 -0.13 -13.16
C LEU A 36 0.14 0.86 -12.03
N LEU A 37 -0.07 2.14 -12.36
CA LEU A 37 -0.44 3.16 -11.37
C LEU A 37 -1.74 2.80 -10.64
N CYS A 38 -2.76 2.33 -11.37
CA CYS A 38 -4.02 1.91 -10.75
C CYS A 38 -3.80 0.71 -9.82
N GLN A 39 -2.99 -0.28 -10.21
CA GLN A 39 -2.69 -1.45 -9.37
C GLN A 39 -1.93 -1.07 -8.10
N GLN A 40 -0.92 -0.20 -8.22
CA GLN A 40 -0.15 0.28 -7.07
C GLN A 40 -1.01 1.07 -6.10
N ALA A 41 -1.87 1.97 -6.61
CA ALA A 41 -2.77 2.74 -5.76
C ALA A 41 -3.78 1.86 -5.04
N LEU A 42 -4.34 0.85 -5.72
CA LEU A 42 -5.26 -0.10 -5.09
C LEU A 42 -4.54 -0.91 -4.01
N SER A 43 -3.36 -1.46 -4.31
CA SER A 43 -2.54 -2.22 -3.35
C SER A 43 -2.18 -1.40 -2.11
N ARG A 44 -1.76 -0.14 -2.27
CA ARG A 44 -1.43 0.76 -1.16
C ARG A 44 -2.66 1.23 -0.38
N GLY A 45 -3.76 1.51 -1.09
CA GLY A 45 -4.97 2.06 -0.48
C GLY A 45 -5.81 1.03 0.26
N GLY A 46 -5.76 -0.24 -0.13
CA GLY A 46 -6.57 -1.35 0.42
C GLY A 46 -8.09 -1.20 0.19
N SER A 47 -8.54 -0.04 -0.26
CA SER A 47 -9.91 0.30 -0.60
C SER A 47 -9.92 1.15 -1.86
N ILE A 48 -10.96 0.98 -2.69
CA ILE A 48 -11.15 1.75 -3.93
C ILE A 48 -11.22 3.26 -3.64
N ILE A 49 -11.78 3.66 -2.48
CA ILE A 49 -11.90 5.08 -2.11
C ILE A 49 -10.50 5.67 -1.86
N LYS A 50 -9.73 5.06 -0.95
CA LYS A 50 -8.35 5.47 -0.63
C LYS A 50 -7.44 5.43 -1.86
N ALA A 51 -7.58 4.41 -2.71
CA ALA A 51 -6.82 4.32 -3.96
C ALA A 51 -7.13 5.46 -4.93
N ALA A 52 -8.40 5.88 -5.02
CA ALA A 52 -8.79 7.00 -5.87
C ALA A 52 -8.25 8.33 -5.32
N GLU A 53 -8.25 8.52 -3.99
CA GLU A 53 -7.64 9.65 -3.31
C GLU A 53 -6.13 9.75 -3.59
N LEU A 54 -5.39 8.62 -3.50
CA LEU A 54 -3.96 8.56 -3.81
C LEU A 54 -3.64 8.94 -5.27
N LEU A 55 -4.55 8.66 -6.19
CA LEU A 55 -4.43 9.03 -7.61
C LEU A 55 -4.93 10.43 -7.92
N GLY A 56 -5.57 11.13 -6.97
CA GLY A 56 -6.20 12.43 -7.20
C GLY A 56 -7.39 12.39 -8.17
N ILE A 57 -8.11 11.27 -8.25
CA ILE A 57 -9.28 11.09 -9.13
C ILE A 57 -10.52 10.66 -8.35
N THR A 58 -11.69 10.71 -8.98
CA THR A 58 -12.92 10.21 -8.34
C THR A 58 -12.96 8.68 -8.33
N ARG A 59 -13.67 8.10 -7.36
CA ARG A 59 -13.97 6.65 -7.31
C ARG A 59 -14.58 6.15 -8.61
N HIS A 60 -15.48 6.92 -9.24
CA HIS A 60 -16.11 6.53 -10.49
C HIS A 60 -15.10 6.49 -11.64
N ALA A 61 -14.20 7.47 -11.72
CA ALA A 61 -13.11 7.45 -12.69
C ALA A 61 -12.19 6.23 -12.52
N LEU A 62 -11.84 5.89 -11.28
CA LEU A 62 -11.02 4.70 -10.99
C LEU A 62 -11.72 3.41 -11.42
N LYS A 63 -13.01 3.24 -11.11
CA LYS A 63 -13.78 2.06 -11.57
C LYS A 63 -13.76 1.89 -13.08
N ARG A 64 -13.96 2.97 -13.84
CA ARG A 64 -13.89 2.92 -15.31
C ARG A 64 -12.50 2.52 -15.79
N ARG A 65 -11.44 3.00 -15.14
CA ARG A 65 -10.05 2.61 -15.45
C ARG A 65 -9.80 1.14 -15.17
N MET A 66 -10.32 0.61 -14.06
CA MET A 66 -10.24 -0.82 -13.75
C MET A 66 -10.88 -1.68 -14.84
N ILE A 67 -12.07 -1.29 -15.32
CA ILE A 67 -12.74 -1.98 -16.44
C ILE A 67 -11.92 -1.86 -17.73
N LYS A 68 -11.51 -0.64 -18.10
CA LYS A 68 -10.73 -0.35 -19.32
C LYS A 68 -9.44 -1.18 -19.39
N HIS A 69 -8.77 -1.34 -18.25
CA HIS A 69 -7.48 -2.02 -18.14
C HIS A 69 -7.59 -3.47 -17.69
N ARG A 70 -8.81 -4.00 -17.47
CA ARG A 70 -9.05 -5.36 -16.95
C ARG A 70 -8.24 -5.64 -15.69
N ILE A 71 -8.36 -4.73 -14.70
CA ILE A 71 -7.69 -4.86 -13.41
C ILE A 71 -8.63 -5.64 -12.49
N ASP A 72 -8.29 -6.89 -12.24
CA ASP A 72 -8.96 -7.71 -11.24
C ASP A 72 -8.50 -7.25 -9.86
N TRP A 73 -9.43 -6.69 -9.09
CA TRP A 73 -9.17 -6.33 -7.71
C TRP A 73 -9.57 -7.51 -6.82
N PRO A 74 -8.63 -8.15 -6.10
CA PRO A 74 -9.03 -9.10 -5.09
C PRO A 74 -9.87 -8.34 -4.07
N GLN A 75 -11.15 -8.71 -3.94
CA GLN A 75 -11.88 -8.37 -2.72
C GLN A 75 -10.98 -8.81 -1.58
N ALA A 76 -10.61 -7.85 -0.72
CA ALA A 76 -9.66 -8.03 0.36
C ALA A 76 -9.75 -9.47 0.86
N ALA A 77 -8.66 -10.24 0.72
CA ALA A 77 -8.62 -11.61 1.16
C ALA A 77 -9.27 -11.63 2.54
N ALA A 78 -10.47 -12.23 2.65
CA ALA A 78 -11.11 -12.42 3.93
C ALA A 78 -10.02 -13.02 4.82
N PRO A 79 -9.82 -12.52 6.06
CA PRO A 79 -8.82 -13.10 6.95
C PRO A 79 -9.06 -14.59 6.91
N SER A 80 -8.09 -15.33 6.36
CA SER A 80 -8.24 -16.75 6.14
C SER A 80 -8.68 -17.34 7.46
N ALA A 81 -9.76 -18.12 7.44
CA ALA A 81 -10.41 -18.77 8.58
C ALA A 81 -9.47 -19.73 9.34
N ARG A 82 -8.36 -19.21 9.87
CA ARG A 82 -7.25 -19.92 10.50
C ARG A 82 -6.97 -19.45 11.91
N GLU A 83 -7.68 -18.44 12.43
CA GLU A 83 -7.49 -17.96 13.80
C GLU A 83 -8.66 -18.24 14.76
N HIS A 84 -9.75 -18.88 14.32
CA HIS A 84 -10.91 -19.14 15.19
C HIS A 84 -11.04 -20.59 15.71
N LEU A 85 -9.98 -21.40 15.61
CA LEU A 85 -9.92 -22.74 16.19
C LEU A 85 -8.77 -22.84 17.20
N VAL A 86 -8.91 -22.13 18.32
CA VAL A 86 -8.40 -22.65 19.61
C VAL A 86 -9.61 -22.91 20.47
N THR A 87 -10.15 -24.12 20.30
CA THR A 87 -10.93 -24.81 21.31
C THR A 87 -10.00 -25.04 22.50
N THR A 88 -10.26 -24.34 23.61
CA THR A 88 -9.83 -24.85 24.91
C THR A 88 -11.08 -25.51 25.49
N PRO A 89 -11.12 -26.85 25.64
CA PRO A 89 -12.17 -27.44 26.45
C PRO A 89 -11.92 -26.99 27.89
N GLU A 90 -12.87 -26.27 28.48
CA GLU A 90 -12.87 -26.06 29.92
C GLU A 90 -12.85 -27.43 30.61
N PRO A 91 -11.96 -27.66 31.60
CA PRO A 91 -12.06 -28.84 32.44
C PRO A 91 -13.30 -28.70 33.32
N VAL A 92 -14.37 -29.43 32.98
CA VAL A 92 -15.53 -29.61 33.88
C VAL A 92 -15.03 -30.26 35.18
N ALA A 93 -15.13 -29.51 36.28
CA ALA A 93 -14.85 -30.01 37.61
C ALA A 93 -15.88 -31.10 37.99
N PRO A 94 -15.49 -32.16 38.71
CA PRO A 94 -16.43 -33.13 39.25
C PRO A 94 -17.39 -32.45 40.24
N ILE A 95 -18.69 -32.46 39.95
CA ILE A 95 -19.72 -32.06 40.89
C ILE A 95 -19.93 -33.24 41.85
N ASP A 96 -19.35 -33.15 43.04
CA ASP A 96 -19.59 -34.08 44.14
C ASP A 96 -21.00 -33.80 44.71
N ARG A 97 -21.87 -34.81 44.75
CA ARG A 97 -23.20 -34.78 45.39
C ARG A 97 -23.47 -36.07 46.12
#